data_AF-A0A9N8LL12-F1
#
_entry.id   AF-A0A9N8LL12-F1
#
_cell.length_a   1.000
_cell.length_b   1.000
_cell.length_c   1.000
_cell.angle_alpha   90.00
_cell.angle_beta   90.00
_cell.angle_gamma   90.00
#
_symmetry.space_group_name_H-M   'P 1'
#
loop_
_entity.id
_entity.type
_entity.pdbx_description
1 polymer ?
#
loop_
_entity_poly.entity_id
_entity_poly.type
_entity_poly.pdbx_seq_one_letter_code
_entity_poly.pdbx_strand_id
1 'polypeptide(L)'
;MSGDGNPNKGSRFNFRDAVRSVQTALGKPSGSSGAEEASGYEPFPSGLHLDTDEPENVAEEEDVRVVPHHFPHVTDAQLEKLFPLPGSMSGSSATGPSKHENAALRRRQVARAALDEMELNWKLDPVTLGEKSDFNQGCAVLMALLARVRVGGKDDSGLLDYSPAGLQSAEAQRQKREGSTQESGGPGGKKKGASSAAFARRWEAHDLLKAIDQQDHETILYIRDQAMDLLLDLSSSATGTRSGGSGSGALKTPLGYSISLGPKWDSTSIVICGALSKFVNSLPDGEEDATSATADQTKSGTPARKRGHKMQLDPRTMQRLRKLKTNLKLAIDNSLFKDQNNLLASYMQVLIMSEGVGWVRDSTDSVQRALETHIRGVGEGQGGTPANPASVATDCVLQFITVNLRAKKEKASSVNDYISNAVGDLLLCALWQMVLLRPSEVLPGANETLNPDLVRCIPAYIFARDERVAQQFIDRIHGLCRVIDEARLQGDEAEGRRWSRARALSTTSRKSAKVGNEGGGSDDDGDKEGDEDEDAGQSRWSTTASTASQRTIQLAHNRNMRYLKVAEQMADALGEAFRTKSEQRLEIIKQVLKL
;
A
#
# COMPACT_ATOMS: atom_id res chain seq x y z
N MET A 1 32.94 36.90 7.77
CA MET A 1 33.00 35.43 7.94
C MET A 1 31.70 34.88 7.41
N SER A 2 31.79 34.32 6.20
CA SER A 2 30.67 33.96 5.33
C SER A 2 29.93 32.73 5.85
N GLY A 3 28.61 32.72 5.63
CA GLY A 3 27.73 31.62 5.98
C GLY A 3 27.70 30.54 4.90
N ASP A 4 27.73 29.28 5.36
CA ASP A 4 27.49 28.11 4.53
C ASP A 4 25.99 27.87 4.37
N GLY A 5 25.54 27.93 3.11
CA GLY A 5 24.20 27.55 2.69
C GLY A 5 24.04 26.03 2.66
N ASN A 6 22.99 25.54 3.32
CA ASN A 6 22.62 24.13 3.36
C ASN A 6 21.98 23.69 2.02
N PRO A 7 22.57 22.76 1.25
CA PRO A 7 22.07 22.36 -0.07
C PRO A 7 20.92 21.33 -0.05
N ASN A 8 20.43 20.90 1.11
CA ASN A 8 19.44 19.82 1.22
C ASN A 8 17.97 20.29 1.40
N LYS A 9 17.48 21.16 0.50
CA LYS A 9 16.04 21.32 0.29
C LYS A 9 15.61 20.45 -0.88
N GLY A 10 15.27 19.19 -0.60
CA GLY A 10 14.60 18.32 -1.55
C GLY A 10 13.28 18.95 -2.00
N SER A 11 13.19 19.32 -3.27
CA SER A 11 11.96 19.78 -3.90
C SER A 11 10.90 18.68 -3.79
N ARG A 12 9.82 18.94 -3.05
CA ARG A 12 8.67 18.02 -3.01
C ARG A 12 8.01 18.05 -4.38
N PHE A 13 8.11 16.93 -5.10
CA PHE A 13 7.48 16.75 -6.40
C PHE A 13 5.96 16.69 -6.20
N ASN A 14 5.24 17.73 -6.61
CA ASN A 14 3.77 17.72 -6.57
C ASN A 14 3.26 17.07 -7.87
N PHE A 15 2.33 16.13 -7.76
CA PHE A 15 1.69 15.48 -8.90
C PHE A 15 1.11 16.51 -9.89
N ARG A 16 0.54 17.61 -9.38
CA ARG A 16 0.03 18.71 -10.22
C ARG A 16 1.13 19.40 -11.03
N ASP A 17 2.33 19.54 -10.48
CA ASP A 17 3.47 20.14 -11.19
C ASP A 17 4.05 19.17 -12.24
N ALA A 18 4.01 17.86 -11.97
CA ALA A 18 4.36 16.82 -12.94
C ALA A 18 3.40 16.82 -14.13
N VAL A 19 2.08 16.84 -13.87
CA VAL A 19 1.04 16.92 -14.91
C VAL A 19 1.21 18.18 -15.76
N ARG A 20 1.44 19.35 -15.13
CA ARG A 20 1.71 20.60 -15.87
C ARG A 20 2.99 20.53 -16.70
N SER A 21 4.07 19.96 -16.17
CA SER A 21 5.33 19.80 -16.90
C SER A 21 5.14 18.99 -18.17
N VAL A 22 4.39 17.88 -18.07
CA VAL A 22 4.05 17.05 -19.23
C VAL A 22 3.13 17.78 -20.21
N GLN A 23 2.08 18.47 -19.75
CA GLN A 23 1.21 19.28 -20.62
C GLN A 23 1.99 20.35 -21.38
N THR A 24 2.93 21.02 -20.70
CA THR A 24 3.80 22.04 -21.32
C THR A 24 4.72 21.43 -22.37
N ALA A 25 5.24 20.22 -22.14
CA ALA A 25 6.02 19.49 -23.13
C ALA A 25 5.17 19.03 -24.33
N LEU A 26 3.90 18.67 -24.10
CA LEU A 26 2.98 18.21 -25.14
C LEU A 26 2.45 19.33 -26.04
N GLY A 27 2.40 20.56 -25.53
CA GLY A 27 1.83 21.74 -26.20
C GLY A 27 2.79 22.55 -27.10
N LYS A 28 4.07 22.17 -27.20
CA LYS A 28 5.02 22.81 -28.13
C LYS A 28 5.02 22.09 -29.48
N PRO A 29 4.36 22.61 -30.53
CA PRO A 29 4.58 22.10 -31.88
C PRO A 29 6.02 22.40 -32.29
N SER A 30 6.76 21.37 -32.70
CA SER A 30 8.03 21.55 -33.41
C SER A 30 7.73 22.21 -34.76
N GLY A 31 7.87 23.52 -34.85
CA GLY A 31 7.67 24.26 -36.09
C GLY A 31 8.69 23.87 -37.15
N SER A 32 8.26 23.14 -38.17
CA SER A 32 8.83 23.22 -39.52
C SER A 32 7.91 24.09 -40.35
N SER A 33 8.43 25.21 -40.84
CA SER A 33 7.78 26.12 -41.77
C SER A 33 7.45 25.43 -43.10
N GLY A 34 6.21 25.54 -43.56
CA GLY A 34 5.78 25.12 -44.90
C GLY A 34 4.46 25.80 -45.27
N ALA A 35 4.45 26.44 -46.43
CA ALA A 35 3.50 27.44 -46.93
C ALA A 35 2.05 26.98 -47.19
N GLU A 36 1.16 27.98 -47.08
CA GLU A 36 -0.03 28.32 -47.90
C GLU A 36 -0.83 27.22 -48.64
N GLU A 37 -2.15 27.21 -48.42
CA GLU A 37 -3.12 27.49 -49.50
C GLU A 37 -4.52 27.81 -48.97
N ALA A 38 -5.21 28.69 -49.69
CA ALA A 38 -6.44 29.39 -49.31
C ALA A 38 -7.72 28.69 -49.79
N SER A 39 -8.80 28.83 -49.02
CA SER A 39 -10.21 28.67 -49.42
C SER A 39 -11.06 29.10 -48.21
N GLY A 40 -11.98 30.06 -48.24
CA GLY A 40 -12.83 30.54 -49.32
C GLY A 40 -14.29 30.30 -48.93
N TYR A 41 -14.87 31.12 -48.05
CA TYR A 41 -16.33 31.17 -47.83
C TYR A 41 -16.79 32.56 -47.36
N GLU A 42 -17.73 33.13 -48.13
CA GLU A 42 -18.39 34.42 -47.90
C GLU A 42 -19.60 34.31 -46.95
N PRO A 43 -20.07 35.46 -46.38
CA PRO A 43 -21.02 35.52 -45.26
C PRO A 43 -22.44 35.96 -45.68
N PHE A 44 -23.42 35.74 -44.79
CA PHE A 44 -24.77 36.30 -44.88
C PHE A 44 -25.37 36.49 -43.47
N PRO A 45 -26.40 37.35 -43.29
CA PRO A 45 -26.17 38.70 -42.78
C PRO A 45 -26.77 38.95 -41.39
N SER A 46 -26.28 40.04 -40.79
CA SER A 46 -26.75 40.63 -39.53
C SER A 46 -28.21 41.11 -39.60
N GLY A 47 -28.89 41.04 -38.46
CA GLY A 47 -30.16 41.73 -38.26
C GLY A 47 -30.70 41.62 -36.84
N LEU A 48 -30.19 42.45 -35.91
CA LEU A 48 -31.00 43.30 -35.03
C LEU A 48 -30.10 44.05 -34.04
N HIS A 49 -30.13 45.37 -34.20
CA HIS A 49 -29.37 46.38 -33.48
C HIS A 49 -30.31 47.02 -32.46
N LEU A 50 -29.87 47.17 -31.21
CA LEU A 50 -30.37 48.20 -30.31
C LEU A 50 -29.26 48.62 -29.36
N ASP A 51 -28.99 49.93 -29.39
CA ASP A 51 -27.86 50.65 -28.82
C ASP A 51 -27.82 50.64 -27.29
N THR A 52 -26.60 50.62 -26.70
CA THR A 52 -26.07 51.73 -25.89
C THR A 52 -24.63 51.49 -25.40
N ASP A 53 -23.74 52.39 -25.82
CA ASP A 53 -22.56 52.99 -25.17
C ASP A 53 -21.38 52.13 -24.64
N GLU A 54 -20.38 52.05 -25.51
CA GLU A 54 -18.90 52.03 -25.35
C GLU A 54 -18.32 52.70 -24.07
N PRO A 55 -17.17 52.19 -23.52
CA PRO A 55 -15.88 52.55 -24.12
C PRO A 55 -14.84 51.41 -24.29
N GLU A 56 -14.25 51.42 -25.49
CA GLU A 56 -12.94 50.95 -25.93
C GLU A 56 -11.82 51.01 -24.88
N ASN A 57 -11.20 49.85 -24.57
CA ASN A 57 -9.73 49.72 -24.56
C ASN A 57 -9.24 48.26 -24.43
N VAL A 58 -8.52 47.83 -25.48
CA VAL A 58 -7.37 46.92 -25.54
C VAL A 58 -7.51 45.52 -24.91
N ALA A 59 -7.69 44.56 -25.81
CA ALA A 59 -7.49 43.13 -25.60
C ALA A 59 -6.07 42.80 -25.12
N GLU A 60 -5.95 42.29 -23.90
CA GLU A 60 -4.90 41.34 -23.55
C GLU A 60 -5.47 39.95 -23.90
N GLU A 61 -4.89 39.28 -24.89
CA GLU A 61 -5.11 37.85 -25.14
C GLU A 61 -4.66 37.10 -23.88
N GLU A 62 -5.60 36.84 -22.96
CA GLU A 62 -5.44 35.74 -22.02
C GLU A 62 -5.24 34.48 -22.87
N ASP A 63 -4.08 33.85 -22.70
CA ASP A 63 -3.77 32.54 -23.23
C ASP A 63 -4.73 31.54 -22.51
N VAL A 64 -5.99 31.52 -22.96
CA VAL A 64 -7.06 30.68 -22.45
C VAL A 64 -6.58 29.26 -22.62
N ARG A 65 -6.17 28.67 -21.49
CA ARG A 65 -5.69 27.30 -21.42
C ARG A 65 -6.84 26.38 -21.81
N VAL A 66 -6.80 25.93 -23.06
CA VAL A 66 -7.69 24.88 -23.55
C VAL A 66 -7.24 23.58 -22.89
N VAL A 67 -7.77 23.30 -21.70
CA VAL A 67 -7.83 21.93 -21.20
C VAL A 67 -8.65 21.16 -22.23
N PRO A 68 -8.14 20.05 -22.80
CA PRO A 68 -8.89 19.29 -23.79
C PRO A 68 -10.26 18.94 -23.20
N HIS A 69 -11.35 19.50 -23.77
CA HIS A 69 -12.71 19.17 -23.34
C HIS A 69 -13.07 17.70 -23.57
N HIS A 70 -12.20 16.97 -24.29
CA HIS A 70 -12.39 15.59 -24.68
C HIS A 70 -11.25 14.73 -24.12
N PHE A 71 -11.60 13.54 -23.61
CA PHE A 71 -10.62 12.56 -23.15
C PHE A 71 -9.86 12.00 -24.37
N PRO A 72 -8.51 11.97 -24.37
CA PRO A 72 -7.75 11.47 -25.51
C PRO A 72 -8.01 9.98 -25.76
N HIS A 73 -8.28 9.62 -27.02
CA HIS A 73 -8.57 8.24 -27.42
C HIS A 73 -7.30 7.55 -27.95
N VAL A 74 -6.98 6.35 -27.44
CA VAL A 74 -5.93 5.48 -27.98
C VAL A 74 -6.58 4.48 -28.91
N THR A 75 -6.15 4.42 -30.17
CA THR A 75 -6.79 3.52 -31.15
C THR A 75 -6.38 2.07 -30.93
N ASP A 76 -7.24 1.13 -31.35
CA ASP A 76 -6.93 -0.30 -31.25
C ASP A 76 -5.61 -0.63 -31.95
N ALA A 77 -5.32 -0.05 -33.11
CA ALA A 77 -4.05 -0.21 -33.80
C ALA A 77 -2.82 0.23 -32.97
N GLN A 78 -2.97 1.20 -32.07
CA GLN A 78 -1.90 1.59 -31.15
C GLN A 78 -1.74 0.58 -30.01
N LEU A 79 -2.85 0.07 -29.46
CA LEU A 79 -2.81 -1.03 -28.49
C LEU A 79 -2.18 -2.29 -29.10
N GLU A 80 -2.44 -2.56 -30.38
CA GLU A 80 -1.82 -3.67 -31.10
C GLU A 80 -0.32 -3.51 -31.23
N LYS A 81 0.17 -2.29 -31.44
CA LYS A 81 1.61 -1.96 -31.49
C LYS A 81 2.27 -2.00 -30.12
N LEU A 82 1.56 -1.60 -29.06
CA LEU A 82 2.05 -1.65 -27.67
C LEU A 82 2.11 -3.07 -27.14
N PHE A 83 1.19 -3.92 -27.57
CA PHE A 83 1.10 -5.33 -27.18
C PHE A 83 1.07 -6.21 -28.44
N PRO A 84 2.19 -6.34 -29.18
CA PRO A 84 2.22 -7.13 -30.41
C PRO A 84 1.95 -8.61 -30.12
N LEU A 85 1.20 -9.27 -31.01
CA LEU A 85 1.04 -10.71 -30.95
C LEU A 85 2.39 -11.36 -31.32
N PRO A 86 2.88 -12.32 -30.52
CA PRO A 86 4.10 -13.03 -30.84
C PRO A 86 3.89 -13.86 -32.11
N GLY A 87 4.48 -13.44 -33.23
CA GLY A 87 4.64 -14.30 -34.41
C GLY A 87 3.71 -14.09 -35.61
N SER A 88 3.31 -12.86 -35.95
CA SER A 88 2.66 -12.58 -37.27
C SER A 88 3.58 -12.85 -38.48
N MET A 89 4.85 -13.20 -38.28
CA MET A 89 5.78 -13.54 -39.35
C MET A 89 5.64 -15.03 -39.70
N SER A 90 4.81 -15.29 -40.72
CA SER A 90 4.92 -16.42 -41.66
C SER A 90 4.89 -17.85 -41.07
N GLY A 91 3.71 -18.48 -41.16
CA GLY A 91 3.60 -19.94 -41.19
C GLY A 91 2.24 -20.42 -40.67
N SER A 92 1.30 -20.68 -41.59
CA SER A 92 -0.03 -21.22 -41.27
C SER A 92 0.06 -22.63 -40.66
N SER A 93 0.17 -22.71 -39.34
CA SER A 93 -0.08 -23.97 -38.60
C SER A 93 -1.53 -23.99 -38.15
N ALA A 94 -2.28 -25.03 -38.53
CA ALA A 94 -3.70 -25.22 -38.20
C ALA A 94 -3.98 -25.59 -36.72
N THR A 95 -2.97 -25.47 -35.85
CA THR A 95 -3.09 -25.67 -34.41
C THR A 95 -3.51 -24.36 -33.76
N GLY A 96 -4.58 -24.37 -32.95
CA GLY A 96 -5.20 -23.18 -32.35
C GLY A 96 -4.26 -22.21 -31.60
N PRO A 97 -4.78 -21.07 -31.12
CA PRO A 97 -3.98 -19.95 -30.65
C PRO A 97 -3.01 -20.37 -29.54
N SER A 98 -1.73 -20.00 -29.70
CA SER A 98 -0.68 -20.41 -28.75
C SER A 98 -0.95 -19.84 -27.35
N LYS A 99 -0.38 -20.45 -26.31
CA LYS A 99 -0.46 -19.91 -24.93
C LYS A 99 0.04 -18.46 -24.85
N HIS A 100 1.06 -18.11 -25.65
CA HIS A 100 1.62 -16.77 -25.72
C HIS A 100 0.69 -15.77 -26.43
N GLU A 101 0.01 -16.21 -27.48
CA GLU A 101 -1.01 -15.43 -28.18
C GLU A 101 -2.20 -15.13 -27.27
N ASN A 102 -2.70 -16.13 -26.55
CA ASN A 102 -3.77 -15.95 -25.56
C ASN A 102 -3.35 -14.98 -24.43
N ALA A 103 -2.09 -15.03 -23.98
CA ALA A 103 -1.58 -14.09 -22.99
C ALA A 103 -1.51 -12.65 -23.53
N ALA A 104 -1.10 -12.46 -24.78
CA ALA A 104 -1.07 -11.15 -25.43
C ALA A 104 -2.49 -10.58 -25.64
N LEU A 105 -3.44 -11.42 -26.06
CA LEU A 105 -4.86 -11.04 -26.16
C LEU A 105 -5.45 -10.62 -24.81
N ARG A 106 -5.15 -11.36 -23.73
CA ARG A 106 -5.58 -10.98 -22.37
C ARG A 106 -5.00 -9.64 -21.93
N ARG A 107 -3.72 -9.36 -22.22
CA ARG A 107 -3.11 -8.06 -21.90
C ARG A 107 -3.78 -6.92 -22.65
N ARG A 108 -4.11 -7.10 -23.93
CA ARG A 108 -4.88 -6.12 -24.73
C ARG A 108 -6.27 -5.88 -24.14
N GLN A 109 -6.97 -6.94 -23.74
CA GLN A 109 -8.30 -6.83 -23.15
C GLN A 109 -8.27 -6.09 -21.81
N VAL A 110 -7.30 -6.38 -20.95
CA VAL A 110 -7.11 -5.68 -19.67
C VAL A 110 -6.76 -4.21 -19.90
N ALA A 111 -5.86 -3.91 -20.85
CA ALA A 111 -5.54 -2.54 -21.21
C ALA A 111 -6.80 -1.78 -21.68
N ARG A 112 -7.61 -2.38 -22.56
CA ARG A 112 -8.85 -1.77 -23.05
C ARG A 112 -9.85 -1.49 -21.93
N ALA A 113 -10.07 -2.47 -21.04
CA ALA A 113 -10.95 -2.28 -19.90
C ALA A 113 -10.50 -1.11 -18.99
N ALA A 114 -9.19 -0.98 -18.76
CA ALA A 114 -8.64 0.14 -17.99
C ALA A 114 -8.83 1.49 -18.71
N LEU A 115 -8.67 1.53 -20.04
CA LEU A 115 -8.92 2.75 -20.83
C LEU A 115 -10.39 3.18 -20.78
N ASP A 116 -11.31 2.22 -20.93
CA ASP A 116 -12.75 2.46 -20.85
C ASP A 116 -13.15 2.96 -19.45
N GLU A 117 -12.55 2.42 -18.39
CA GLU A 117 -12.77 2.87 -17.01
C GLU A 117 -12.25 4.29 -16.78
N MET A 118 -11.06 4.63 -17.29
CA MET A 118 -10.52 5.99 -17.20
C MET A 118 -11.39 7.01 -17.96
N GLU A 119 -11.91 6.63 -19.13
CA GLU A 119 -12.84 7.47 -19.90
C GLU A 119 -14.19 7.64 -19.17
N LEU A 120 -14.71 6.57 -18.58
CA LEU A 120 -15.95 6.63 -17.79
C LEU A 120 -15.78 7.54 -16.57
N ASN A 121 -14.67 7.41 -15.83
CA ASN A 121 -14.33 8.27 -14.71
C ASN A 121 -14.19 9.73 -15.13
N TRP A 122 -13.60 9.99 -16.31
CA TRP A 122 -13.54 11.34 -16.87
C TRP A 122 -14.92 11.92 -17.17
N LYS A 123 -15.84 11.12 -17.72
CA LYS A 123 -17.23 11.54 -18.03
C LYS A 123 -18.05 11.78 -16.76
N LEU A 124 -17.89 10.92 -15.76
CA LEU A 124 -18.63 10.99 -14.49
C LEU A 124 -18.13 12.11 -13.56
N ASP A 125 -16.91 12.59 -13.76
CA ASP A 125 -16.33 13.67 -12.94
C ASP A 125 -17.15 14.96 -13.07
N PRO A 126 -17.87 15.38 -12.02
CA PRO A 126 -18.73 16.53 -12.09
C PRO A 126 -17.87 17.79 -12.26
N VAL A 127 -18.21 18.60 -13.26
CA VAL A 127 -17.53 19.89 -13.53
C VAL A 127 -18.07 20.93 -12.54
N THR A 128 -17.92 20.68 -11.24
CA THR A 128 -18.53 21.50 -10.19
C THR A 128 -17.84 22.84 -9.98
N LEU A 129 -16.65 23.04 -10.56
CA LEU A 129 -15.88 24.29 -10.45
C LEU A 129 -15.20 24.71 -11.77
N GLY A 130 -15.70 24.24 -12.92
CA GLY A 130 -15.09 24.54 -14.23
C GLY A 130 -13.82 23.74 -14.56
N GLU A 131 -13.22 23.05 -13.57
CA GLU A 131 -12.07 22.16 -13.75
C GLU A 131 -12.44 20.71 -13.38
N LYS A 132 -11.91 19.74 -14.14
CA LYS A 132 -11.95 18.31 -13.78
C LYS A 132 -10.99 18.05 -12.60
N SER A 133 -11.22 16.99 -11.82
CA SER A 133 -10.32 16.61 -10.71
C SER A 133 -8.87 16.40 -11.17
N ASP A 134 -7.90 16.74 -10.30
CA ASP A 134 -6.46 16.59 -10.60
C ASP A 134 -6.10 15.16 -11.03
N PHE A 135 -6.79 14.16 -10.46
CA PHE A 135 -6.63 12.75 -10.83
C PHE A 135 -7.02 12.50 -12.30
N ASN A 136 -8.22 12.92 -12.70
CA ASN A 136 -8.70 12.75 -14.06
C ASN A 136 -7.87 13.56 -15.06
N GLN A 137 -7.40 14.76 -14.69
CA GLN A 137 -6.44 15.51 -15.50
C GLN A 137 -5.13 14.73 -15.71
N GLY A 138 -4.61 14.09 -14.67
CA GLY A 138 -3.46 13.20 -14.77
C GLY A 138 -3.71 12.02 -15.72
N CYS A 139 -4.88 11.38 -15.60
CA CYS A 139 -5.32 10.30 -16.49
C CYS A 139 -5.38 10.73 -17.96
N ALA A 140 -5.97 11.90 -18.26
CA ALA A 140 -6.02 12.41 -19.63
C ALA A 140 -4.63 12.70 -20.20
N VAL A 141 -3.70 13.20 -19.39
CA VAL A 141 -2.32 13.45 -19.82
C VAL A 141 -1.55 12.15 -20.08
N LEU A 142 -1.74 11.13 -19.25
CA LEU A 142 -1.20 9.79 -19.50
C LEU A 142 -1.74 9.22 -20.82
N MET A 143 -3.02 9.42 -21.11
CA MET A 143 -3.62 9.01 -22.39
C MET A 143 -3.05 9.76 -23.58
N ALA A 144 -2.86 11.07 -23.46
CA ALA A 144 -2.22 11.86 -24.49
C ALA A 144 -0.77 11.41 -24.76
N LEU A 145 -0.05 10.98 -23.72
CA LEU A 145 1.28 10.39 -23.86
C LEU A 145 1.22 9.04 -24.59
N LEU A 146 0.35 8.12 -24.15
CA LEU A 146 0.19 6.80 -24.77
C LEU A 146 -0.18 6.91 -26.25
N ALA A 147 -1.06 7.85 -26.61
CA ALA A 147 -1.44 8.13 -27.99
C ALA A 147 -0.26 8.64 -28.85
N ARG A 148 0.83 9.13 -28.25
CA ARG A 148 2.03 9.62 -28.94
C ARG A 148 3.19 8.61 -28.93
N VAL A 149 3.15 7.56 -28.10
CA VAL A 149 4.21 6.54 -28.07
C VAL A 149 4.24 5.79 -29.40
N ARG A 150 5.34 5.98 -30.15
CA ARG A 150 5.65 5.18 -31.34
C ARG A 150 6.56 4.04 -30.91
N VAL A 151 6.05 2.82 -30.89
CA VAL A 151 6.88 1.61 -30.75
C VAL A 151 7.61 1.42 -32.08
N GLY A 152 8.92 1.71 -32.10
CA GLY A 152 9.74 1.57 -33.29
C GLY A 152 9.84 0.09 -33.69
N GLY A 153 9.17 -0.28 -34.79
CA GLY A 153 9.44 -1.51 -35.51
C GLY A 153 10.80 -1.38 -36.18
N LYS A 154 11.71 -2.31 -35.88
CA LYS A 154 13.03 -2.40 -36.50
C LYS A 154 12.84 -3.01 -37.89
N ASP A 155 12.44 -2.19 -38.85
CA ASP A 155 12.44 -2.59 -40.26
C ASP A 155 13.84 -2.38 -40.84
N ASP A 156 14.37 -3.48 -41.36
CA ASP A 156 15.70 -3.66 -41.90
C ASP A 156 15.79 -3.04 -43.31
N SER A 157 16.54 -1.94 -43.47
CA SER A 157 17.38 -1.64 -44.65
C SER A 157 17.95 -0.23 -44.56
N GLY A 158 19.23 -0.12 -44.19
CA GLY A 158 19.94 1.16 -44.27
C GLY A 158 21.14 1.26 -43.35
N LEU A 159 22.18 0.49 -43.68
CA LEU A 159 23.60 0.71 -43.34
C LEU A 159 23.92 2.12 -42.79
N LEU A 160 24.07 2.24 -41.47
CA LEU A 160 24.98 3.21 -40.87
C LEU A 160 25.71 2.55 -39.72
N ASP A 161 27.01 2.41 -39.96
CA ASP A 161 28.07 2.01 -39.05
C ASP A 161 28.03 2.92 -37.80
N TYR A 162 27.82 2.35 -36.61
CA TYR A 162 28.01 3.08 -35.35
C TYR A 162 28.82 2.23 -34.38
N SER A 163 30.12 2.51 -34.39
CA SER A 163 31.13 1.99 -33.48
C SER A 163 30.97 2.62 -32.08
N PRO A 164 31.12 1.86 -30.98
CA PRO A 164 30.93 2.36 -29.63
C PRO A 164 32.21 3.01 -29.12
N ALA A 165 32.42 4.26 -29.49
CA ALA A 165 33.44 5.11 -28.90
C ALA A 165 32.92 6.54 -28.74
N GLY A 166 32.72 6.99 -27.49
CA GLY A 166 32.58 8.41 -27.18
C GLY A 166 31.31 8.82 -26.44
N LEU A 167 31.15 8.37 -25.19
CA LEU A 167 30.31 9.06 -24.20
C LEU A 167 31.06 9.19 -22.86
N GLN A 168 32.19 9.90 -22.93
CA GLN A 168 32.79 10.62 -21.80
C GLN A 168 33.03 12.05 -22.29
N SER A 169 32.06 12.97 -22.13
CA SER A 169 32.28 14.44 -22.15
C SER A 169 30.97 15.23 -22.03
N ALA A 170 30.09 14.91 -21.08
CA ALA A 170 28.94 15.77 -20.74
C ALA A 170 29.03 16.37 -19.33
N GLU A 171 30.15 16.18 -18.63
CA GLU A 171 30.31 16.59 -17.23
C GLU A 171 31.36 17.70 -17.03
N ALA A 172 31.96 18.21 -18.11
CA ALA A 172 33.08 19.17 -18.07
C ALA A 172 32.74 20.62 -18.48
N GLN A 173 31.46 21.01 -18.53
CA GLN A 173 31.08 22.37 -18.97
C GLN A 173 30.22 23.16 -17.98
N ARG A 174 30.23 22.76 -16.69
CA ARG A 174 29.49 23.44 -15.61
C ARG A 174 30.35 24.20 -14.61
N GLN A 175 31.66 24.31 -14.83
CA GLN A 175 32.58 25.08 -13.98
C GLN A 175 33.45 26.03 -14.81
N LYS A 176 32.86 27.05 -15.45
CA LYS A 176 33.61 28.24 -15.90
C LYS A 176 32.66 29.37 -16.26
N ARG A 177 32.17 30.12 -15.27
CA ARG A 177 31.74 31.53 -15.41
C ARG A 177 31.30 32.07 -14.05
N GLU A 178 32.28 32.22 -13.17
CA GLU A 178 32.25 33.23 -12.11
C GLU A 178 33.23 34.35 -12.49
N GLY A 179 32.77 35.59 -12.35
CA GLY A 179 33.63 36.78 -12.29
C GLY A 179 33.81 37.59 -13.58
N SER A 180 32.98 38.62 -13.78
CA SER A 180 33.47 40.00 -14.02
C SER A 180 32.33 41.01 -14.08
N THR A 181 32.43 41.99 -13.19
CA THR A 181 31.69 43.25 -13.06
C THR A 181 31.91 44.18 -14.25
N GLN A 182 30.87 44.81 -14.82
CA GLN A 182 30.92 46.23 -15.20
C GLN A 182 29.55 46.83 -15.58
N GLU A 183 29.44 48.13 -15.30
CA GLU A 183 28.27 49.00 -15.31
C GLU A 183 27.74 49.38 -16.71
N SER A 184 26.42 49.53 -16.79
CA SER A 184 25.64 50.54 -17.56
C SER A 184 24.16 50.13 -17.39
N GLY A 185 23.19 50.96 -16.99
CA GLY A 185 22.97 52.36 -17.29
C GLY A 185 21.82 52.46 -18.30
N GLY A 186 20.56 52.30 -17.87
CA GLY A 186 19.40 52.50 -18.76
C GLY A 186 18.05 52.08 -18.13
N PRO A 187 16.96 52.88 -18.26
CA PRO A 187 15.84 52.86 -17.30
C PRO A 187 14.58 52.15 -17.83
N GLY A 188 13.72 51.74 -16.88
CA GLY A 188 12.27 51.69 -17.12
C GLY A 188 11.66 50.28 -17.16
N GLY A 189 10.64 50.07 -16.32
CA GLY A 189 9.69 48.95 -16.47
C GLY A 189 9.53 48.04 -15.26
N LYS A 190 9.23 48.57 -14.07
CA LYS A 190 8.68 47.76 -12.97
C LYS A 190 7.26 47.30 -13.34
N LYS A 191 7.09 46.10 -13.89
CA LYS A 191 5.80 45.39 -13.88
C LYS A 191 5.79 44.37 -12.73
N LYS A 192 5.12 44.74 -11.64
CA LYS A 192 4.74 43.85 -10.54
C LYS A 192 3.64 42.90 -11.04
N GLY A 193 4.02 41.71 -11.48
CA GLY A 193 3.09 40.57 -11.59
C GLY A 193 2.84 40.01 -10.19
N ALA A 194 1.95 40.64 -9.44
CA ALA A 194 1.50 40.13 -8.15
C ALA A 194 0.53 38.96 -8.42
N SER A 195 1.06 37.75 -8.63
CA SER A 195 0.29 36.57 -8.27
C SER A 195 0.04 36.70 -6.77
N SER A 196 -1.18 37.04 -6.38
CA SER A 196 -1.64 37.00 -5.00
C SER A 196 -1.59 35.54 -4.54
N ALA A 197 -0.39 35.06 -4.21
CA ALA A 197 -0.23 34.04 -3.20
C ALA A 197 -0.88 34.65 -1.96
N ALA A 198 -2.17 34.39 -1.78
CA ALA A 198 -2.92 34.82 -0.63
C ALA A 198 -2.05 34.47 0.57
N PHE A 199 -1.55 35.49 1.26
CA PHE A 199 -0.65 35.30 2.38
C PHE A 199 -1.36 34.32 3.30
N ALA A 200 -0.83 33.10 3.40
CA ALA A 200 -1.43 32.05 4.22
C ALA A 200 -1.52 32.63 5.62
N ARG A 201 -2.74 33.00 6.02
CA ARG A 201 -2.97 33.69 7.29
C ARG A 201 -2.39 32.80 8.36
N ARG A 202 -1.46 33.35 9.14
CA ARG A 202 -0.84 32.60 10.23
C ARG A 202 -1.90 32.42 11.30
N TRP A 203 -2.38 31.19 11.46
CA TRP A 203 -3.30 30.84 12.54
C TRP A 203 -2.64 31.05 13.89
N GLU A 204 -3.41 31.58 14.83
CA GLU A 204 -3.00 31.74 16.21
C GLU A 204 -3.92 30.93 17.15
N ALA A 205 -3.49 30.76 18.40
CA ALA A 205 -4.27 30.01 19.39
C ALA A 205 -5.68 30.60 19.62
N HIS A 206 -5.83 31.92 19.52
CA HIS A 206 -7.12 32.58 19.72
C HIS A 206 -8.12 32.27 18.59
N ASP A 207 -7.66 32.10 17.35
CA ASP A 207 -8.51 31.70 16.23
C ASP A 207 -9.07 30.28 16.45
N LEU A 208 -8.21 29.35 16.91
CA LEU A 208 -8.61 27.98 17.21
C LEU A 208 -9.63 27.91 18.34
N LEU A 209 -9.41 28.65 19.43
CA LEU A 209 -10.35 28.68 20.56
C LEU A 209 -11.70 29.27 20.15
N LYS A 210 -11.69 30.36 19.37
CA LYS A 210 -12.91 30.95 18.82
C LYS A 210 -13.66 29.97 17.91
N ALA A 211 -12.95 29.22 17.07
CA ALA A 211 -13.55 28.19 16.23
C ALA A 211 -14.18 27.06 17.07
N ILE A 212 -13.56 26.67 18.19
CA ILE A 212 -14.12 25.69 19.14
C ILE A 212 -15.40 26.23 19.80
N ASP A 213 -15.38 27.48 20.27
CA ASP A 213 -16.56 28.11 20.90
C ASP A 213 -17.75 28.19 19.94
N GLN A 214 -17.46 28.51 18.67
CA GLN A 214 -18.45 28.63 17.60
C GLN A 214 -18.83 27.29 16.95
N GLN A 215 -18.17 26.18 17.32
CA GLN A 215 -18.31 24.87 16.67
C GLN A 215 -18.06 24.91 15.15
N ASP A 216 -17.14 25.79 14.72
CA ASP A 216 -16.73 25.91 13.33
C ASP A 216 -15.73 24.79 12.99
N HIS A 217 -16.29 23.64 12.61
CA HIS A 217 -15.52 22.45 12.26
C HIS A 217 -14.64 22.66 11.02
N GLU A 218 -15.05 23.51 10.07
CA GLU A 218 -14.29 23.77 8.84
C GLU A 218 -13.00 24.50 9.16
N THR A 219 -13.08 25.55 9.97
CA THR A 219 -11.89 26.29 10.43
C THR A 219 -10.94 25.39 11.22
N ILE A 220 -11.46 24.50 12.10
CA ILE A 220 -10.61 23.54 12.82
C ILE A 220 -9.86 22.61 11.87
N LEU A 221 -10.52 22.11 10.82
CA LEU A 221 -9.90 21.23 9.82
C LEU A 221 -8.87 21.98 8.97
N TYR A 222 -9.09 23.26 8.67
CA TYR A 222 -8.11 24.10 7.97
C TYR A 222 -6.87 24.39 8.85
N ILE A 223 -7.09 24.69 10.13
CA ILE A 223 -6.01 24.86 11.12
C ILE A 223 -5.20 23.56 11.27
N ARG A 224 -5.83 22.38 11.25
CA ARG A 224 -5.13 21.08 11.27
C ARG A 224 -4.10 20.99 10.14
N ASP A 225 -4.51 21.32 8.93
CA ASP A 225 -3.67 21.15 7.73
C ASP A 225 -2.51 22.15 7.68
N GLN A 226 -2.72 23.37 8.18
CA GLN A 226 -1.69 24.42 8.14
C GLN A 226 -0.83 24.51 9.41
N ALA A 227 -1.40 24.20 10.57
CA ALA A 227 -0.82 24.50 11.88
C ALA A 227 -1.17 23.43 12.93
N MET A 228 -0.91 22.15 12.63
CA MET A 228 -1.14 21.01 13.54
C MET A 228 -0.57 21.21 14.97
N ASP A 229 0.52 21.97 15.11
CA ASP A 229 1.13 22.27 16.41
C ASP A 229 0.15 23.01 17.36
N LEU A 230 -0.79 23.81 16.84
CA LEU A 230 -1.82 24.50 17.63
C LEU A 230 -2.85 23.54 18.22
N LEU A 231 -3.16 22.44 17.53
CA LEU A 231 -4.06 21.39 18.04
C LEU A 231 -3.42 20.58 19.17
N LEU A 232 -2.09 20.54 19.22
CA LEU A 232 -1.33 19.82 20.24
C LEU A 232 -0.96 20.70 21.44
N ASP A 233 -0.78 22.00 21.25
CA ASP A 233 -0.27 22.86 22.31
C ASP A 233 -0.65 24.32 22.07
N LEU A 234 -1.63 24.81 22.85
CA LEU A 234 -2.04 26.22 22.83
C LEU A 234 -0.89 27.15 23.25
N SER A 235 0.10 26.67 24.02
CA SER A 235 1.21 27.50 24.50
C SER A 235 2.27 27.76 23.41
N SER A 236 2.28 26.97 22.34
CA SER A 236 3.27 27.12 21.26
C SER A 236 3.14 28.43 20.47
N SER A 237 1.97 29.07 20.54
CA SER A 237 1.69 30.36 19.89
C SER A 237 2.15 31.57 20.73
N ALA A 238 2.36 31.39 22.04
CA ALA A 238 2.79 32.49 22.92
C ALA A 238 4.32 32.55 22.95
N THR A 239 4.89 33.34 22.05
CA THR A 239 6.31 33.68 22.03
C THR A 239 6.73 34.32 23.37
N GLY A 240 7.34 33.54 24.26
CA GLY A 240 8.34 34.05 25.22
C GLY A 240 8.01 34.00 26.71
N THR A 241 6.76 33.86 27.14
CA THR A 241 6.43 33.88 28.58
C THR A 241 6.20 32.48 29.12
N ARG A 242 7.22 31.92 29.78
CA ARG A 242 7.15 30.69 30.57
C ARG A 242 6.17 30.87 31.75
N SER A 243 4.88 30.78 31.47
CA SER A 243 3.83 30.79 32.49
C SER A 243 3.87 29.46 33.25
N GLY A 244 4.62 29.46 34.36
CA GLY A 244 4.73 28.37 35.34
C GLY A 244 3.49 28.19 36.22
N GLY A 245 2.29 28.45 35.68
CA GLY A 245 1.04 28.24 36.41
C GLY A 245 0.66 26.76 36.46
N SER A 246 0.81 26.15 37.63
CA SER A 246 0.37 24.78 37.99
C SER A 246 -1.17 24.62 38.05
N GLY A 247 -1.91 25.40 37.25
CA GLY A 247 -3.36 25.25 37.08
C GLY A 247 -3.67 24.14 36.09
N SER A 248 -4.49 23.17 36.53
CA SER A 248 -5.09 22.05 35.80
C SER A 248 -4.70 21.93 34.32
N GLY A 249 -3.72 21.07 34.02
CA GLY A 249 -3.15 20.90 32.68
C GLY A 249 -4.15 20.49 31.59
N ALA A 250 -5.33 19.98 31.96
CA ALA A 250 -6.36 19.59 31.01
C ALA A 250 -6.92 20.77 30.19
N LEU A 251 -7.09 21.95 30.81
CA LEU A 251 -7.60 23.15 30.12
C LEU A 251 -6.59 23.75 29.13
N LYS A 252 -5.33 23.30 29.14
CA LYS A 252 -4.27 23.82 28.27
C LYS A 252 -4.26 23.17 26.87
N THR A 253 -5.11 22.19 26.64
CA THR A 253 -5.20 21.47 25.37
C THR A 253 -6.52 21.82 24.68
N PRO A 254 -6.56 22.02 23.35
CA PRO A 254 -7.80 22.32 22.64
C PRO A 254 -8.87 21.24 22.84
N LEU A 255 -8.45 19.96 22.86
CA LEU A 255 -9.34 18.83 23.14
C LEU A 255 -9.87 18.86 24.59
N GLY A 256 -9.00 19.14 25.56
CA GLY A 256 -9.44 19.28 26.95
C GLY A 256 -10.34 20.50 27.17
N TYR A 257 -10.15 21.57 26.39
CA TYR A 257 -11.02 22.74 26.39
C TYR A 257 -12.41 22.41 25.83
N SER A 258 -12.52 21.72 24.68
CA SER A 258 -13.82 21.32 24.14
C SER A 258 -14.60 20.40 25.10
N ILE A 259 -13.92 19.43 25.72
CA ILE A 259 -14.49 18.58 26.79
C ILE A 259 -14.95 19.43 27.98
N SER A 260 -14.21 20.50 28.31
CA SER A 260 -14.53 21.37 29.42
C SER A 260 -15.82 22.18 29.24
N LEU A 261 -16.17 22.53 28.00
CA LEU A 261 -17.38 23.29 27.69
C LEU A 261 -18.67 22.46 27.87
N GLY A 262 -18.57 21.13 27.89
CA GLY A 262 -19.68 20.24 28.19
C GLY A 262 -20.19 19.45 26.98
N PRO A 263 -21.30 18.70 27.13
CA PRO A 263 -21.74 17.72 26.13
C PRO A 263 -22.18 18.34 24.79
N LYS A 264 -22.53 19.63 24.77
CA LYS A 264 -22.84 20.34 23.53
C LYS A 264 -21.64 20.38 22.56
N TRP A 265 -20.40 20.29 23.06
CA TRP A 265 -19.16 20.33 22.26
C TRP A 265 -18.55 18.92 22.02
N ASP A 266 -19.36 17.86 22.18
CA ASP A 266 -18.92 16.49 21.89
C ASP A 266 -18.57 16.32 20.40
N SER A 267 -19.37 16.93 19.51
CA SER A 267 -19.09 16.98 18.06
C SER A 267 -17.73 17.62 17.74
N THR A 268 -17.41 18.73 18.39
CA THR A 268 -16.10 19.40 18.22
C THR A 268 -14.97 18.54 18.76
N SER A 269 -15.18 17.83 19.88
CA SER A 269 -14.21 16.88 20.44
C SER A 269 -13.96 15.70 19.50
N ILE A 270 -14.99 15.20 18.81
CA ILE A 270 -14.88 14.19 17.75
C ILE A 270 -14.02 14.73 16.60
N VAL A 271 -14.26 15.95 16.12
CA VAL A 271 -13.50 16.55 15.01
C VAL A 271 -12.02 16.71 15.38
N ILE A 272 -11.72 17.20 16.58
CA ILE A 272 -10.34 17.32 17.07
C ILE A 272 -9.69 15.93 17.20
N CYS A 273 -10.36 14.95 17.79
CA CYS A 273 -9.87 13.58 17.89
C CYS A 273 -9.62 12.95 16.50
N GLY A 274 -10.53 13.16 15.55
CA GLY A 274 -10.39 12.74 14.16
C GLY A 274 -9.19 13.39 13.46
N ALA A 275 -8.93 14.67 13.72
CA ALA A 275 -7.74 15.37 13.23
C ALA A 275 -6.45 14.76 13.81
N LEU A 276 -6.42 14.43 15.10
CA LEU A 276 -5.30 13.72 15.74
C LEU A 276 -5.09 12.33 15.14
N SER A 277 -6.17 11.59 14.91
CA SER A 277 -6.15 10.26 14.28
C SER A 277 -5.58 10.33 12.86
N LYS A 278 -6.04 11.29 12.04
CA LYS A 278 -5.51 11.51 10.68
C LYS A 278 -4.02 11.82 10.70
N PHE A 279 -3.56 12.63 11.65
CA PHE A 279 -2.13 12.91 11.81
C PHE A 279 -1.33 11.63 12.10
N VAL A 280 -1.79 10.80 13.03
CA VAL A 280 -1.15 9.51 13.37
C VAL A 280 -1.11 8.58 12.15
N ASN A 281 -2.21 8.45 11.41
CA ASN A 281 -2.29 7.59 10.21
C ASN A 281 -1.52 8.14 9.00
N SER A 282 -1.11 9.42 9.03
CA SER A 282 -0.29 10.03 7.95
C SER A 282 1.22 9.87 8.19
N LEU A 283 1.61 9.29 9.32
CA LEU A 283 3.01 9.02 9.60
C LEU A 283 3.49 7.87 8.70
N PRO A 284 4.73 7.93 8.20
CA PRO A 284 5.25 6.85 7.38
C PRO A 284 5.26 5.54 8.17
N ASP A 285 4.63 4.50 7.66
CA ASP A 285 4.70 3.16 8.24
C ASP A 285 6.02 2.53 7.81
N GLY A 286 6.95 2.31 8.75
CA GLY A 286 8.32 1.88 8.43
C GLY A 286 8.48 0.47 7.87
N GLU A 287 7.42 -0.13 7.36
CA GLU A 287 7.45 -1.44 6.70
C GLU A 287 7.55 -1.34 5.17
N GLU A 288 7.08 -0.26 4.54
CA GLU A 288 7.02 -0.16 3.07
C GLU A 288 8.40 -0.09 2.38
N ASP A 289 9.41 0.44 3.07
CA ASP A 289 10.76 0.58 2.48
C ASP A 289 11.61 -0.71 2.56
N ALA A 290 11.23 -1.69 3.39
CA ALA A 290 12.04 -2.89 3.59
C ALA A 290 11.83 -3.97 2.51
N THR A 291 10.67 -3.98 1.85
CA THR A 291 10.32 -4.99 0.83
C THR A 291 10.65 -4.56 -0.59
N SER A 292 10.81 -3.25 -0.84
CA SER A 292 11.21 -2.70 -2.14
C SER A 292 12.73 -2.64 -2.35
N ALA A 293 13.54 -2.77 -1.29
CA ALA A 293 15.00 -2.68 -1.34
C ALA A 293 15.75 -4.01 -1.56
N THR A 294 15.06 -5.16 -1.63
CA THR A 294 15.69 -6.49 -1.70
C THR A 294 15.96 -7.03 -3.11
N ALA A 295 15.75 -6.24 -4.16
CA ALA A 295 15.94 -6.71 -5.54
C ALA A 295 17.40 -6.65 -6.07
N ASP A 296 18.36 -6.01 -5.39
CA ASP A 296 19.69 -5.74 -6.01
C ASP A 296 20.94 -5.91 -5.13
N GLN A 297 20.91 -6.79 -4.12
CA GLN A 297 22.12 -7.12 -3.34
C GLN A 297 22.47 -8.60 -3.38
N THR A 298 23.07 -9.02 -4.50
CA THR A 298 23.92 -10.21 -4.55
C THR A 298 25.38 -9.80 -4.36
N LYS A 299 25.95 -9.99 -3.15
CA LYS A 299 27.29 -10.57 -2.91
C LYS A 299 27.80 -10.36 -1.47
N SER A 300 27.92 -11.50 -0.79
CA SER A 300 28.96 -11.88 0.21
C SER A 300 29.23 -10.96 1.41
N GLY A 301 28.80 -11.41 2.60
CA GLY A 301 29.38 -10.98 3.88
C GLY A 301 28.48 -11.26 5.08
N THR A 302 28.82 -12.30 5.85
CA THR A 302 28.34 -12.74 7.19
C THR A 302 27.28 -11.89 7.93
N PRO A 303 26.15 -12.48 8.39
CA PRO A 303 25.04 -11.74 8.98
C PRO A 303 25.26 -11.46 10.47
N ALA A 304 25.88 -10.32 10.80
CA ALA A 304 25.71 -9.73 12.12
C ALA A 304 24.25 -9.24 12.23
N ARG A 305 23.47 -9.84 13.13
CA ARG A 305 22.09 -9.44 13.46
C ARG A 305 22.05 -7.98 13.94
N LYS A 306 21.97 -7.04 13.01
CA LYS A 306 21.77 -5.61 13.28
C LYS A 306 20.40 -5.49 13.94
N ARG A 307 20.38 -5.35 15.27
CA ARG A 307 19.17 -5.12 16.06
C ARG A 307 18.35 -4.04 15.36
N GLY A 308 17.06 -4.35 15.15
CA GLY A 308 16.15 -3.64 14.27
C GLY A 308 16.36 -2.14 14.31
N HIS A 309 16.52 -1.56 13.12
CA HIS A 309 16.58 -0.12 12.94
C HIS A 309 15.26 0.42 13.51
N LYS A 310 15.28 0.91 14.75
CA LYS A 310 14.15 1.66 15.30
C LYS A 310 13.90 2.75 14.28
N MET A 311 12.74 2.72 13.66
CA MET A 311 12.30 3.67 12.66
C MET A 311 12.47 5.05 13.27
N GLN A 312 13.52 5.75 12.85
CA GLN A 312 13.96 6.96 13.52
C GLN A 312 13.13 8.10 12.95
N LEU A 313 11.89 8.21 13.46
CA LEU A 313 11.02 9.35 13.17
C LEU A 313 11.78 10.65 13.48
N ASP A 314 11.56 11.67 12.64
CA ASP A 314 12.10 13.02 12.85
C ASP A 314 11.87 13.45 14.31
N PRO A 315 12.90 13.94 15.04
CA PRO A 315 12.75 14.41 16.42
C PRO A 315 11.56 15.34 16.65
N ARG A 316 11.21 16.18 15.67
CA ARG A 316 10.02 17.04 15.74
C ARG A 316 8.73 16.24 15.76
N THR A 317 8.59 15.24 14.90
CA THR A 317 7.44 14.32 14.86
C THR A 317 7.34 13.53 16.16
N MET A 318 8.46 13.04 16.69
CA MET A 318 8.49 12.38 18.00
C MET A 318 8.04 13.29 19.14
N GLN A 319 8.42 14.57 19.11
CA GLN A 319 7.95 15.56 20.09
C GLN A 319 6.43 15.78 19.97
N ARG A 320 5.90 15.89 18.74
CA ARG A 320 4.46 15.99 18.49
C ARG A 320 3.70 14.77 19.01
N LEU A 321 4.20 13.56 18.76
CA LEU A 321 3.62 12.32 19.26
C LEU A 321 3.60 12.27 20.79
N ARG A 322 4.67 12.71 21.47
CA ARG A 322 4.69 12.81 22.94
C ARG A 322 3.61 13.76 23.44
N LYS A 323 3.47 14.95 22.84
CA LYS A 323 2.42 15.91 23.20
C LYS A 323 1.03 15.34 22.96
N LEU A 324 0.80 14.71 21.81
CA LEU A 324 -0.45 14.03 21.48
C LEU A 324 -0.82 12.98 22.55
N LYS A 325 0.13 12.11 22.92
CA LYS A 325 -0.07 11.07 23.95
C LYS A 325 -0.44 11.68 25.31
N THR A 326 0.25 12.74 25.73
CA THR A 326 -0.06 13.46 26.97
C THR A 326 -1.45 14.08 26.90
N ASN A 327 -1.81 14.74 25.80
CA ASN A 327 -3.12 15.36 25.63
C ASN A 327 -4.26 14.36 25.66
N LEU A 328 -4.12 13.21 24.99
CA LEU A 328 -5.13 12.15 25.01
C LEU A 328 -5.32 11.57 26.41
N LYS A 329 -4.24 11.37 27.18
CA LYS A 329 -4.33 10.92 28.58
C LYS A 329 -5.07 11.94 29.45
N LEU A 330 -4.77 13.23 29.30
CA LEU A 330 -5.47 14.30 30.00
C LEU A 330 -6.95 14.40 29.59
N ALA A 331 -7.24 14.21 28.30
CA ALA A 331 -8.61 14.19 27.78
C ALA A 331 -9.41 13.02 28.37
N ILE A 332 -8.82 11.81 28.42
CA ILE A 332 -9.41 10.63 29.08
C ILE A 332 -9.76 10.95 30.53
N ASP A 333 -8.81 11.48 31.29
CA ASP A 333 -9.04 11.81 32.70
C ASP A 333 -10.15 12.86 32.86
N ASN A 334 -10.12 13.94 32.07
CA ASN A 334 -11.14 15.00 32.11
C ASN A 334 -12.54 14.49 31.73
N SER A 335 -12.63 13.67 30.67
CA SER A 335 -13.88 13.01 30.26
C SER A 335 -14.44 12.14 31.38
N LEU A 336 -13.61 11.39 32.10
CA LEU A 336 -14.02 10.58 33.26
C LEU A 336 -14.44 11.38 34.49
N PHE A 337 -13.92 12.61 34.64
CA PHE A 337 -14.36 13.52 35.71
C PHE A 337 -15.71 14.16 35.39
N LYS A 338 -16.04 14.32 34.11
CA LYS A 338 -17.31 14.90 33.63
C LYS A 338 -18.36 13.85 33.22
N ASP A 339 -18.06 12.57 33.42
CA ASP A 339 -18.87 11.42 32.98
C ASP A 339 -19.21 11.45 31.47
N GLN A 340 -18.33 12.02 30.64
CA GLN A 340 -18.42 12.07 29.17
C GLN A 340 -17.68 10.87 28.54
N ASN A 341 -18.29 9.69 28.61
CA ASN A 341 -17.59 8.44 28.32
C ASN A 341 -17.63 8.00 26.84
N ASN A 342 -18.38 8.70 25.99
CA ASN A 342 -18.67 8.30 24.60
C ASN A 342 -17.40 8.17 23.74
N LEU A 343 -16.42 9.06 23.95
CA LEU A 343 -15.22 9.14 23.12
C LEU A 343 -13.99 8.44 23.71
N LEU A 344 -14.11 7.83 24.89
CA LEU A 344 -12.96 7.20 25.57
C LEU A 344 -12.33 6.08 24.73
N ALA A 345 -13.14 5.25 24.08
CA ALA A 345 -12.66 4.22 23.16
C ALA A 345 -11.88 4.82 21.98
N SER A 346 -12.37 5.92 21.41
CA SER A 346 -11.69 6.63 20.31
C SER A 346 -10.36 7.25 20.77
N TYR A 347 -10.32 7.83 21.96
CA TYR A 347 -9.06 8.35 22.54
C TYR A 347 -8.04 7.24 22.75
N MET A 348 -8.47 6.08 23.26
CA MET A 348 -7.61 4.91 23.41
C MET A 348 -7.09 4.40 22.07
N GLN A 349 -7.95 4.33 21.05
CA GLN A 349 -7.56 3.90 19.72
C GLN A 349 -6.46 4.78 19.14
N VAL A 350 -6.62 6.11 19.17
CA VAL A 350 -5.57 7.03 18.69
C VAL A 350 -4.30 6.91 19.52
N LEU A 351 -4.43 6.72 20.85
CA LEU A 351 -3.30 6.56 21.74
C LEU A 351 -2.47 5.31 21.38
N ILE A 352 -3.11 4.16 21.16
CA ILE A 352 -2.43 2.92 20.77
C ILE A 352 -1.83 3.05 19.37
N MET A 353 -2.59 3.56 18.39
CA MET A 353 -2.09 3.76 17.03
C MET A 353 -0.90 4.74 16.98
N SER A 354 -0.78 5.66 17.94
CA SER A 354 0.34 6.59 18.04
C SER A 354 1.68 5.95 18.48
N GLU A 355 1.68 4.69 18.91
CA GLU A 355 2.91 3.89 19.04
C GLU A 355 3.35 3.27 17.70
N GLY A 356 2.43 3.18 16.74
CA GLY A 356 2.67 2.63 15.42
C GLY A 356 2.71 1.10 15.35
N VAL A 357 2.95 0.60 14.14
CA VAL A 357 2.98 -0.84 13.81
C VAL A 357 4.02 -1.61 14.63
N GLY A 358 5.14 -0.95 14.99
CA GLY A 358 6.20 -1.56 15.79
C GLY A 358 5.71 -2.08 17.14
N TRP A 359 4.84 -1.33 17.83
CA TRP A 359 4.27 -1.78 19.10
C TRP A 359 3.32 -2.96 18.92
N VAL A 360 2.49 -2.95 17.87
CA VAL A 360 1.58 -4.07 17.58
C VAL A 360 2.40 -5.33 17.39
N ARG A 361 3.44 -5.27 16.55
CA ARG A 361 4.34 -6.42 16.30
C ARG A 361 5.06 -6.88 17.56
N ASP A 362 5.67 -5.99 18.32
CA ASP A 362 6.39 -6.34 19.56
C ASP A 362 5.45 -6.97 20.61
N SER A 363 4.20 -6.50 20.67
CA SER A 363 3.15 -7.06 21.52
C SER A 363 2.69 -8.42 21.01
N THR A 364 2.48 -8.57 19.70
CA THR A 364 2.15 -9.86 19.07
C THR A 364 3.26 -10.89 19.32
N ASP A 365 4.53 -10.54 19.14
CA ASP A 365 5.67 -11.41 19.44
C ASP A 365 5.70 -11.85 20.91
N SER A 366 5.35 -10.95 21.83
CA SER A 366 5.32 -11.25 23.26
C SER A 366 4.18 -12.22 23.60
N VAL A 367 3.01 -12.02 23.01
CA VAL A 367 1.85 -12.92 23.14
C VAL A 367 2.14 -14.27 22.47
N GLN A 368 2.81 -14.27 21.32
CA GLN A 368 3.20 -15.48 20.60
C GLN A 368 4.10 -16.38 21.44
N ARG A 369 5.10 -15.80 22.14
CA ARG A 369 5.97 -16.58 23.05
C ARG A 369 5.17 -17.20 24.20
N ALA A 370 4.26 -16.43 24.80
CA ALA A 370 3.39 -16.94 25.86
C ALA A 370 2.49 -18.09 25.33
N LEU A 371 1.91 -17.90 24.14
CA LEU A 371 1.08 -18.90 23.47
C LEU A 371 1.86 -20.16 23.12
N GLU A 372 3.10 -20.04 22.65
CA GLU A 372 3.99 -21.16 22.38
C GLU A 372 4.28 -21.98 23.64
N THR A 373 4.59 -21.31 24.76
CA THR A 373 4.81 -21.99 26.04
C THR A 373 3.54 -22.65 26.58
N HIS A 374 2.38 -22.01 26.37
CA HIS A 374 1.08 -22.50 26.81
C HIS A 374 0.66 -23.76 26.02
N ILE A 375 0.70 -23.71 24.68
CA ILE A 375 0.27 -24.81 23.81
C ILE A 375 1.23 -26.01 23.85
N ARG A 376 2.55 -25.77 23.98
CA ARG A 376 3.52 -26.88 24.09
C ARG A 376 3.38 -27.66 25.40
N GLY A 377 2.66 -27.12 26.38
CA GLY A 377 2.50 -27.73 27.69
C GLY A 377 3.86 -27.99 28.31
N VAL A 378 4.68 -26.94 28.47
CA VAL A 378 6.00 -27.06 29.12
C VAL A 378 5.82 -27.89 30.37
N GLY A 379 6.39 -29.10 30.35
CA GLY A 379 6.06 -30.15 31.29
C GLY A 379 6.19 -29.66 32.73
N GLU A 380 5.26 -30.08 33.57
CA GLU A 380 5.12 -29.73 34.99
C GLU A 380 6.42 -29.86 35.81
N GLY A 381 7.48 -30.46 35.26
CA GLY A 381 8.79 -30.65 35.90
C GLY A 381 9.71 -29.42 35.93
N GLN A 382 9.42 -28.32 35.23
CA GLN A 382 10.31 -27.14 35.20
C GLN A 382 9.72 -25.92 35.92
N GLY A 383 9.03 -26.12 37.05
CA GLY A 383 8.85 -25.16 38.16
C GLY A 383 8.25 -23.77 37.90
N GLY A 384 7.96 -23.39 36.66
CA GLY A 384 7.39 -22.10 36.29
C GLY A 384 5.98 -22.28 35.78
N THR A 385 5.02 -21.56 36.37
CA THR A 385 3.66 -21.47 35.83
C THR A 385 3.75 -20.78 34.45
N PRO A 386 3.29 -21.42 33.35
CA PRO A 386 3.31 -20.78 32.03
C PRO A 386 2.50 -19.49 32.08
N ALA A 387 3.03 -18.42 31.49
CA ALA A 387 2.34 -17.15 31.45
C ALA A 387 1.06 -17.29 30.61
N ASN A 388 -0.09 -16.96 31.19
CA ASN A 388 -1.35 -17.00 30.47
C ASN A 388 -1.30 -15.98 29.29
N PRO A 389 -1.42 -16.42 28.02
CA PRO A 389 -1.28 -15.53 26.86
C PRO A 389 -2.32 -14.41 26.86
N ALA A 390 -3.54 -14.66 27.36
CA ALA A 390 -4.57 -13.63 27.47
C ALA A 390 -4.21 -12.57 28.53
N SER A 391 -3.51 -12.96 29.61
CA SER A 391 -2.99 -12.00 30.60
C SER A 391 -1.91 -11.12 29.98
N VAL A 392 -0.95 -11.72 29.26
CA VAL A 392 0.12 -10.98 28.58
C VAL A 392 -0.45 -9.97 27.58
N ALA A 393 -1.41 -10.40 26.76
CA ALA A 393 -2.11 -9.52 25.82
C ALA A 393 -2.87 -8.39 26.54
N THR A 394 -3.55 -8.72 27.65
CA THR A 394 -4.24 -7.74 28.50
C THR A 394 -3.27 -6.70 29.06
N ASP A 395 -2.14 -7.12 29.61
CA ASP A 395 -1.12 -6.23 30.17
C ASP A 395 -0.54 -5.29 29.10
N CYS A 396 -0.33 -5.80 27.88
CA CYS A 396 0.11 -4.99 26.74
C CYS A 396 -0.89 -3.87 26.39
N VAL A 397 -2.20 -4.10 26.52
CA VAL A 397 -3.22 -3.07 26.24
C VAL A 397 -3.43 -2.16 27.46
N LEU A 398 -3.42 -2.71 28.68
CA LEU A 398 -3.67 -1.97 29.92
C LEU A 398 -2.58 -0.95 30.26
N GLN A 399 -1.40 -1.00 29.62
CA GLN A 399 -0.34 0.01 29.79
C GLN A 399 -0.74 1.40 29.25
N PHE A 400 -1.71 1.46 28.34
CA PHE A 400 -2.21 2.73 27.77
C PHE A 400 -3.32 3.37 28.60
N ILE A 401 -3.90 2.61 29.52
CA ILE A 401 -5.01 3.04 30.36
C ILE A 401 -4.49 3.86 31.54
N THR A 402 -5.06 5.05 31.75
CA THR A 402 -4.72 5.88 32.92
C THR A 402 -5.19 5.20 34.21
N VAL A 403 -4.55 5.52 35.33
CA VAL A 403 -4.92 4.96 36.64
C VAL A 403 -6.40 5.24 36.95
N ASN A 404 -6.89 6.43 36.60
CA ASN A 404 -8.29 6.82 36.79
C ASN A 404 -9.24 5.99 35.93
N LEU A 405 -8.89 5.75 34.66
CA LEU A 405 -9.70 4.93 33.76
C LEU A 405 -9.74 3.48 34.24
N ARG A 406 -8.65 2.96 34.79
CA ARG A 406 -8.60 1.61 35.39
C ARG A 406 -9.53 1.51 36.61
N ALA A 407 -9.54 2.51 37.48
CA ALA A 407 -10.41 2.53 38.66
C ALA A 407 -11.90 2.68 38.32
N LYS A 408 -12.23 3.32 37.19
CA LYS A 408 -13.61 3.56 36.72
C LYS A 408 -13.99 2.73 35.49
N LYS A 409 -13.30 1.61 35.25
CA LYS A 409 -13.46 0.79 34.03
C LYS A 409 -14.91 0.35 33.79
N GLU A 410 -15.67 0.12 34.85
CA GLU A 410 -17.08 -0.29 34.78
C GLU A 410 -18.02 0.81 34.24
N LYS A 411 -17.62 2.09 34.33
CA LYS A 411 -18.44 3.22 33.87
C LYS A 411 -18.42 3.42 32.35
N ALA A 412 -17.51 2.75 31.63
CA ALA A 412 -17.32 2.93 30.20
C ALA A 412 -17.34 1.57 29.48
N SER A 413 -18.54 1.06 29.19
CA SER A 413 -18.72 -0.21 28.46
C SER A 413 -17.97 -0.21 27.12
N SER A 414 -17.97 0.90 26.39
CA SER A 414 -17.24 1.07 25.13
C SER A 414 -15.73 0.87 25.26
N VAL A 415 -15.14 1.22 26.41
CA VAL A 415 -13.72 1.00 26.70
C VAL A 415 -13.46 -0.49 26.96
N ASN A 416 -14.36 -1.18 27.63
CA ASN A 416 -14.25 -2.63 27.86
C ASN A 416 -14.36 -3.40 26.56
N ASP A 417 -15.28 -2.98 25.68
CA ASP A 417 -15.42 -3.55 24.35
C ASP A 417 -14.14 -3.35 23.53
N TYR A 418 -13.58 -2.13 23.55
CA TYR A 418 -12.33 -1.82 22.86
C TYR A 418 -11.16 -2.65 23.39
N ILE A 419 -10.99 -2.75 24.72
CA ILE A 419 -9.93 -3.57 25.33
C ILE A 419 -10.11 -5.03 24.93
N SER A 420 -11.34 -5.54 24.99
CA SER A 420 -11.61 -6.94 24.65
C SER A 420 -11.29 -7.25 23.19
N ASN A 421 -11.65 -6.35 22.27
CA ASN A 421 -11.25 -6.45 20.87
C ASN A 421 -9.72 -6.39 20.71
N ALA A 422 -9.03 -5.41 21.29
CA ALA A 422 -7.58 -5.27 21.18
C ALA A 422 -6.82 -6.50 21.72
N VAL A 423 -7.29 -7.08 22.83
CA VAL A 423 -6.73 -8.30 23.41
C VAL A 423 -6.97 -9.51 22.50
N GLY A 424 -8.20 -9.65 21.99
CA GLY A 424 -8.54 -10.69 21.02
C GLY A 424 -7.68 -10.60 19.76
N ASP A 425 -7.53 -9.40 19.21
CA ASP A 425 -6.74 -9.15 18.00
C ASP A 425 -5.26 -9.50 18.20
N LEU A 426 -4.66 -9.19 19.36
CA LEU A 426 -3.29 -9.59 19.67
C LEU A 426 -3.13 -11.11 19.71
N LEU A 427 -4.11 -11.82 20.29
CA LEU A 427 -4.11 -13.28 20.35
C LEU A 427 -4.25 -13.91 18.96
N LEU A 428 -5.16 -13.38 18.13
CA LEU A 428 -5.37 -13.87 16.76
C LEU A 428 -4.18 -13.56 15.85
N CYS A 429 -3.60 -12.36 15.95
CA CYS A 429 -2.37 -12.02 15.23
C CYS A 429 -1.21 -12.93 15.65
N ALA A 430 -1.07 -13.24 16.94
CA ALA A 430 -0.02 -14.10 17.45
C ALA A 430 -0.20 -15.54 16.97
N LEU A 431 -1.42 -16.08 17.05
CA LEU A 431 -1.75 -17.41 16.56
C LEU A 431 -1.54 -17.51 15.05
N TRP A 432 -1.93 -16.49 14.29
CA TRP A 432 -1.67 -16.41 12.84
C TRP A 432 -0.17 -16.46 12.53
N GLN A 433 0.67 -15.71 13.25
CA GLN A 433 2.12 -15.75 13.07
C GLN A 433 2.74 -17.13 13.36
N MET A 434 2.10 -17.96 14.18
CA MET A 434 2.57 -19.33 14.44
C MET A 434 2.26 -20.29 13.29
N VAL A 435 1.18 -20.05 12.54
CA VAL A 435 0.76 -20.89 11.40
C VAL A 435 1.18 -20.32 10.04
N LEU A 436 1.70 -19.09 10.01
CA LEU A 436 2.13 -18.38 8.81
C LEU A 436 3.14 -19.21 8.00
N LEU A 437 2.89 -19.30 6.69
CA LEU A 437 3.80 -19.97 5.76
C LEU A 437 4.98 -19.06 5.43
N ARG A 438 6.19 -19.62 5.43
CA ARG A 438 7.37 -18.91 4.93
C ARG A 438 7.29 -18.78 3.40
N PRO A 439 7.84 -17.71 2.80
CA PRO A 439 7.86 -17.57 1.34
C PRO A 439 8.46 -18.79 0.61
N SER A 440 9.43 -19.47 1.22
CA SER A 440 10.04 -20.70 0.69
C SER A 440 9.15 -21.93 0.76
N GLU A 441 8.16 -21.93 1.63
CA GLU A 441 7.20 -23.03 1.81
C GLU A 441 6.05 -22.93 0.80
N VAL A 442 5.90 -21.77 0.14
CA VAL A 442 4.92 -21.57 -0.92
C VAL A 442 5.51 -22.01 -2.26
N LEU A 443 4.84 -22.98 -2.90
CA LEU A 443 5.22 -23.58 -4.18
C LEU A 443 5.53 -22.50 -5.25
N PRO A 444 6.71 -22.52 -5.88
CA PRO A 444 6.94 -21.77 -7.11
C PRO A 444 6.02 -22.33 -8.20
N GLY A 445 5.03 -21.54 -8.61
CA GLY A 445 3.97 -21.92 -9.56
C GLY A 445 2.55 -21.89 -8.98
N ALA A 446 2.41 -22.02 -7.66
CA ALA A 446 1.13 -21.76 -6.99
C ALA A 446 0.98 -20.28 -6.59
N ASN A 447 2.06 -19.49 -6.65
CA ASN A 447 2.06 -18.06 -6.33
C ASN A 447 1.13 -17.19 -7.19
N GLU A 448 0.70 -17.64 -8.38
CA GLU A 448 -0.28 -16.89 -9.19
C GLU A 448 -1.73 -17.12 -8.74
N THR A 449 -2.02 -18.24 -8.06
CA THR A 449 -3.37 -18.60 -7.60
C THR A 449 -3.54 -18.57 -6.08
N LEU A 450 -2.44 -18.67 -5.32
CA LEU A 450 -2.45 -18.61 -3.87
C LEU A 450 -2.65 -17.18 -3.39
N ASN A 451 -3.52 -17.04 -2.40
CA ASN A 451 -3.82 -15.76 -1.80
C ASN A 451 -2.53 -15.21 -1.15
N PRO A 452 -2.00 -14.04 -1.58
CA PRO A 452 -0.76 -13.46 -1.03
C PRO A 452 -0.83 -13.24 0.49
N ASP A 453 -2.04 -13.25 1.03
CA ASP A 453 -2.36 -13.16 2.45
C ASP A 453 -1.83 -14.32 3.31
N LEU A 454 -1.55 -15.50 2.72
CA LEU A 454 -1.04 -16.67 3.45
C LEU A 454 0.42 -16.53 3.92
N VAL A 455 1.18 -15.62 3.31
CA VAL A 455 2.59 -15.36 3.61
C VAL A 455 2.78 -14.07 4.41
N ARG A 456 1.71 -13.27 4.52
CA ARG A 456 1.74 -11.95 5.15
C ARG A 456 1.09 -12.00 6.53
N CYS A 457 1.62 -11.20 7.45
CA CYS A 457 0.94 -10.93 8.72
C CYS A 457 -0.44 -10.28 8.47
N ILE A 458 -1.31 -10.36 9.47
CA ILE A 458 -2.56 -9.59 9.44
C ILE A 458 -2.18 -8.09 9.47
N PRO A 459 -2.73 -7.25 8.59
CA PRO A 459 -2.34 -5.85 8.54
C PRO A 459 -2.62 -5.11 9.84
N ALA A 460 -1.65 -4.37 10.36
CA ALA A 460 -1.80 -3.69 11.65
C ALA A 460 -2.84 -2.56 11.63
N TYR A 461 -3.16 -1.99 10.46
CA TYR A 461 -4.09 -0.85 10.35
C TYR A 461 -5.55 -1.20 10.71
N ILE A 462 -5.92 -2.49 10.70
CA ILE A 462 -7.26 -2.96 11.13
C ILE A 462 -7.34 -3.28 12.63
N PHE A 463 -6.22 -3.18 13.36
CA PHE A 463 -6.15 -3.54 14.77
C PHE A 463 -7.13 -2.76 15.65
N ALA A 464 -7.85 -3.49 16.51
CA ALA A 464 -8.76 -3.03 17.56
C ALA A 464 -9.90 -2.11 17.07
N ARG A 465 -10.24 -2.11 15.78
CA ARG A 465 -11.31 -1.25 15.25
C ARG A 465 -12.70 -1.89 15.36
N ASP A 466 -12.79 -3.18 15.01
CA ASP A 466 -14.03 -3.94 14.86
C ASP A 466 -13.69 -5.44 14.70
N GLU A 467 -14.57 -6.23 14.07
CA GLU A 467 -14.35 -7.65 13.77
C GLU A 467 -13.39 -7.95 12.59
N ARG A 468 -12.79 -6.95 11.94
CA ARG A 468 -11.97 -7.18 10.73
C ARG A 468 -10.79 -8.11 10.95
N VAL A 469 -10.11 -8.03 12.11
CA VAL A 469 -8.99 -8.92 12.41
C VAL A 469 -9.48 -10.37 12.55
N ALA A 470 -10.60 -10.57 13.23
CA ALA A 470 -11.22 -11.89 13.35
C ALA A 470 -11.66 -12.43 11.98
N GLN A 471 -12.30 -11.61 11.14
CA GLN A 471 -12.70 -12.01 9.80
C GLN A 471 -11.49 -12.39 8.93
N GLN A 472 -10.45 -11.54 8.91
CA GLN A 472 -9.19 -11.82 8.20
C GLN A 472 -8.51 -13.08 8.71
N PHE A 473 -8.53 -13.32 10.01
CA PHE A 473 -8.01 -14.56 10.61
C PHE A 473 -8.79 -15.78 10.10
N ILE A 474 -10.11 -15.77 10.18
CA ILE A 474 -10.99 -16.87 9.72
C ILE A 474 -10.75 -17.16 8.23
N ASP A 475 -10.81 -16.12 7.38
CA ASP A 475 -10.65 -16.26 5.93
C ASP A 475 -9.28 -16.85 5.56
N ARG A 476 -8.22 -16.42 6.26
CA ARG A 476 -6.86 -16.92 6.03
C ARG A 476 -6.66 -18.35 6.53
N ILE A 477 -7.27 -18.73 7.66
CA ILE A 477 -7.23 -20.11 8.17
C ILE A 477 -7.97 -21.05 7.22
N HIS A 478 -9.19 -20.70 6.78
CA HIS A 478 -9.91 -21.50 5.79
C HIS A 478 -9.15 -21.60 4.46
N GLY A 479 -8.54 -20.51 4.01
CA GLY A 479 -7.67 -20.50 2.85
C GLY A 479 -6.47 -21.43 3.02
N LEU A 480 -5.83 -21.42 4.18
CA LEU A 480 -4.71 -22.30 4.49
C LEU A 480 -5.12 -23.78 4.52
N CYS A 481 -6.25 -24.12 5.15
CA CYS A 481 -6.78 -25.47 5.18
C CYS A 481 -7.08 -26.00 3.77
N ARG A 482 -7.74 -25.18 2.93
CA ARG A 482 -8.02 -25.55 1.53
C ARG A 482 -6.74 -25.88 0.75
N VAL A 483 -5.70 -25.05 0.91
CA VAL A 483 -4.41 -25.26 0.23
C VAL A 483 -3.72 -26.53 0.71
N ILE A 484 -3.82 -26.83 2.01
CA ILE A 484 -3.28 -28.07 2.59
C ILE A 484 -4.02 -29.29 2.03
N ASP A 485 -5.35 -29.24 1.92
CA ASP A 485 -6.16 -30.34 1.38
C ASP A 485 -5.92 -30.54 -0.12
N GLU A 486 -5.83 -29.46 -0.89
CA GLU A 486 -5.43 -29.51 -2.31
C GLU A 486 -4.03 -30.15 -2.48
N ALA A 487 -3.07 -29.79 -1.61
CA ALA A 487 -1.73 -30.38 -1.63
C ALA A 487 -1.73 -31.87 -1.26
N ARG A 488 -2.61 -32.30 -0.33
CA ARG A 488 -2.80 -33.72 0.02
C ARG A 488 -3.34 -34.52 -1.15
N LEU A 489 -4.39 -34.03 -1.80
CA LEU A 489 -4.98 -34.68 -2.98
C LEU A 489 -3.96 -34.81 -4.12
N GLN A 490 -3.16 -33.77 -4.38
CA GLN A 490 -2.09 -33.83 -5.37
C GLN A 490 -0.97 -34.83 -5.00
N GLY A 491 -0.68 -34.97 -3.71
CA GLY A 491 0.26 -35.97 -3.18
C GLY A 491 -0.23 -37.39 -3.46
N ASP A 492 -1.48 -37.68 -3.12
CA ASP A 492 -2.11 -38.99 -3.31
C ASP A 492 -2.19 -39.36 -4.79
N GLU A 493 -2.54 -38.40 -5.66
CA GLU A 493 -2.53 -38.63 -7.11
C GLU A 493 -1.12 -38.90 -7.65
N ALA A 494 -0.11 -38.15 -7.19
CA ALA A 494 1.26 -38.34 -7.63
C ALA A 494 1.81 -39.70 -7.19
N GLU A 495 1.47 -40.12 -5.97
CA GLU A 495 1.80 -41.45 -5.47
C GLU A 495 1.06 -42.53 -6.26
N GLY A 496 -0.24 -42.36 -6.52
CA GLY A 496 -1.03 -43.25 -7.37
C GLY A 496 -0.44 -43.41 -8.77
N ARG A 497 -0.01 -42.30 -9.41
CA ARG A 497 0.70 -42.33 -10.70
C ARG A 497 2.05 -43.05 -10.60
N ARG A 498 2.76 -42.94 -9.47
CA ARG A 498 4.02 -43.66 -9.23
C ARG A 498 3.79 -45.17 -9.09
N TRP A 499 2.77 -45.57 -8.34
CA TRP A 499 2.36 -46.97 -8.21
C TRP A 499 1.88 -47.57 -9.55
N SER A 500 1.12 -46.82 -10.34
CA SER A 500 0.69 -47.25 -11.69
C SER A 500 1.89 -47.44 -12.63
N ARG A 501 2.88 -46.54 -12.60
CA ARG A 501 4.13 -46.70 -13.37
C ARG A 501 4.95 -47.90 -12.90
N ALA A 502 5.08 -48.11 -11.58
CA ALA A 502 5.79 -49.27 -11.03
C ALA A 502 5.11 -50.60 -11.44
N ARG A 503 3.77 -50.66 -11.48
CA ARG A 503 3.03 -51.82 -11.99
C ARG A 503 3.22 -52.02 -13.50
N ALA A 504 3.23 -50.95 -14.30
CA ALA A 504 3.46 -51.07 -15.74
C ALA A 504 4.87 -51.61 -16.07
N LEU A 505 5.88 -51.25 -15.27
CA LEU A 505 7.25 -51.75 -15.39
C LEU A 505 7.40 -53.21 -14.93
N SER A 506 6.65 -53.63 -13.90
CA SER A 506 6.70 -55.02 -13.44
C SER A 506 5.99 -55.99 -14.39
N THR A 507 4.96 -55.55 -15.11
CA THR A 507 4.26 -56.38 -16.12
C THR A 507 5.04 -56.50 -17.43
N THR A 508 5.77 -55.47 -17.85
CA THR A 508 6.64 -55.51 -19.04
C THR A 508 7.87 -56.39 -18.83
N SER A 509 8.49 -56.35 -17.64
CA SER A 509 9.63 -57.23 -17.30
C SER A 509 9.28 -58.72 -17.37
N ARG A 510 8.06 -59.11 -16.99
CA ARG A 510 7.59 -60.51 -17.10
C ARG A 510 7.33 -60.97 -18.54
N LYS A 511 6.99 -60.05 -19.45
CA LYS A 511 6.69 -60.41 -20.85
C LYS A 511 7.98 -60.66 -21.64
N SER A 512 9.06 -59.94 -21.36
CA SER A 512 10.37 -60.17 -21.98
C SER A 512 11.06 -61.46 -21.50
N ALA A 513 10.79 -61.91 -20.27
CA ALA A 513 11.36 -63.18 -19.76
C ALA A 513 10.72 -64.45 -20.36
N LYS A 514 9.56 -64.33 -21.04
CA LYS A 514 8.85 -65.48 -21.63
C LYS A 514 9.09 -65.66 -23.14
N VAL A 515 9.85 -64.77 -23.78
CA VAL A 515 10.19 -64.84 -25.22
C VAL A 515 11.58 -65.43 -25.48
N GLY A 516 12.26 -65.96 -24.44
CA GLY A 516 13.59 -66.56 -24.55
C GLY A 516 13.65 -68.06 -24.83
N ASN A 517 12.54 -68.73 -25.15
CA ASN A 517 12.56 -70.18 -25.37
C ASN A 517 11.57 -70.64 -26.43
N GLU A 518 11.79 -70.21 -27.67
CA GLU A 518 11.39 -70.97 -28.87
C GLU A 518 12.28 -70.49 -30.02
N GLY A 519 13.14 -71.40 -30.50
CA GLY A 519 14.12 -71.12 -31.52
C GLY A 519 13.55 -71.09 -32.94
N GLY A 520 14.36 -70.56 -33.85
CA GLY A 520 14.33 -70.93 -35.26
C GLY A 520 14.18 -69.78 -36.24
N GLY A 521 15.33 -69.29 -36.73
CA GLY A 521 15.57 -69.20 -38.18
C GLY A 521 15.34 -67.88 -38.91
N SER A 522 16.33 -67.61 -39.77
CA SER A 522 16.43 -66.73 -40.95
C SER A 522 16.63 -65.23 -40.76
N ASP A 523 17.90 -64.85 -40.90
CA ASP A 523 18.44 -63.85 -41.84
C ASP A 523 17.42 -62.98 -42.58
N ASP A 524 17.42 -61.67 -42.30
CA ASP A 524 17.24 -60.65 -43.34
C ASP A 524 17.88 -59.33 -42.88
N ASP A 525 18.83 -58.85 -43.69
CA ASP A 525 19.56 -57.60 -43.54
C ASP A 525 18.64 -56.40 -43.85
N GLY A 526 18.68 -55.36 -43.02
CA GLY A 526 17.87 -54.17 -43.22
C GLY A 526 18.34 -52.98 -42.38
N ASP A 527 19.39 -52.32 -42.86
CA ASP A 527 19.90 -51.04 -42.36
C ASP A 527 18.79 -50.00 -42.22
N LYS A 528 18.56 -49.56 -40.97
CA LYS A 528 17.87 -48.30 -40.66
C LYS A 528 18.57 -47.62 -39.49
N GLU A 529 19.56 -46.81 -39.83
CA GLU A 529 20.00 -45.68 -39.01
C GLU A 529 18.84 -44.67 -38.92
N GLY A 530 18.39 -44.39 -37.70
CA GLY A 530 17.35 -43.40 -37.41
C GLY A 530 17.58 -42.82 -36.03
N ASP A 531 18.02 -41.56 -36.02
CA ASP A 531 18.31 -40.73 -34.86
C ASP A 531 17.18 -40.69 -33.82
N GLU A 532 17.37 -41.32 -32.66
CA GLU A 532 16.46 -41.24 -31.51
C GLU A 532 17.24 -41.09 -30.19
N ASP A 533 18.03 -40.02 -30.04
CA ASP A 533 18.83 -39.80 -28.82
C ASP A 533 18.87 -38.33 -28.35
N GLU A 534 17.74 -37.62 -28.20
CA GLU A 534 17.76 -36.30 -27.53
C GLU A 534 16.65 -35.97 -26.50
N ASP A 535 15.59 -36.77 -26.33
CA ASP A 535 14.42 -36.32 -25.51
C ASP A 535 14.38 -36.85 -24.05
N ALA A 536 15.33 -37.69 -23.61
CA ALA A 536 15.33 -38.25 -22.26
C ALA A 536 15.80 -37.26 -21.15
N GLY A 537 16.39 -36.13 -21.54
CA GLY A 537 16.99 -35.16 -20.61
C GLY A 537 16.00 -34.25 -19.88
N GLN A 538 14.88 -33.87 -20.50
CA GLN A 538 13.98 -32.84 -19.95
C GLN A 538 12.98 -33.37 -18.92
N SER A 539 12.59 -34.65 -19.00
CA SER A 539 11.62 -35.29 -18.09
C SER A 539 12.15 -35.48 -16.64
N ARG A 540 13.47 -35.59 -16.48
CA ARG A 540 14.09 -35.84 -15.18
C ARG A 540 14.11 -34.59 -14.27
N TRP A 541 14.16 -33.40 -14.85
CA TRP A 541 14.22 -32.14 -14.09
C TRP A 541 12.84 -31.70 -13.57
N SER A 542 11.76 -31.91 -14.34
CA SER A 542 10.39 -31.56 -13.93
C SER A 542 9.87 -32.41 -12.76
N THR A 543 10.26 -33.69 -12.69
CA THR A 543 9.83 -34.60 -11.62
C THR A 543 10.47 -34.25 -10.26
N THR A 544 11.73 -33.80 -10.25
CA THR A 544 12.45 -33.51 -9.00
C THR A 544 11.96 -32.23 -8.30
N ALA A 545 11.61 -31.19 -9.06
CA ALA A 545 11.07 -29.95 -8.53
C ALA A 545 9.72 -30.14 -7.81
N SER A 546 8.83 -30.97 -8.36
CA SER A 546 7.54 -31.31 -7.75
C SER A 546 7.69 -32.02 -6.40
N THR A 547 8.61 -33.00 -6.30
CA THR A 547 8.85 -33.74 -5.04
C THR A 547 9.53 -32.93 -3.94
N ALA A 548 10.42 -31.99 -4.28
CA ALA A 548 11.07 -31.12 -3.30
C ALA A 548 10.07 -30.14 -2.67
N SER A 549 9.12 -29.65 -3.46
CA SER A 549 8.09 -28.74 -2.98
C SER A 549 7.03 -29.44 -2.12
N GLN A 550 6.62 -30.66 -2.48
CA GLN A 550 5.74 -31.49 -1.63
C GLN A 550 6.37 -31.81 -0.27
N ARG A 551 7.68 -32.09 -0.21
CA ARG A 551 8.39 -32.31 1.06
C ARG A 551 8.48 -31.06 1.93
N THR A 552 8.63 -29.88 1.32
CA THR A 552 8.70 -28.61 2.05
C THR A 552 7.36 -28.25 2.67
N ILE A 553 6.26 -28.47 1.94
CA ILE A 553 4.90 -28.36 2.48
C ILE A 553 4.65 -29.38 3.58
N GLN A 554 5.06 -30.64 3.43
CA GLN A 554 4.94 -31.65 4.49
C GLN A 554 5.78 -31.33 5.74
N LEU A 555 6.95 -30.71 5.59
CA LEU A 555 7.80 -30.30 6.73
C LEU A 555 7.23 -29.08 7.45
N ALA A 556 6.70 -28.09 6.71
CA ALA A 556 5.96 -26.96 7.27
C ALA A 556 4.68 -27.43 7.99
N HIS A 557 3.97 -28.37 7.36
CA HIS A 557 2.80 -29.05 7.90
C HIS A 557 3.13 -29.73 9.23
N ASN A 558 4.16 -30.58 9.29
CA ASN A 558 4.54 -31.29 10.52
C ASN A 558 5.00 -30.37 11.66
N ARG A 559 5.61 -29.22 11.36
CA ARG A 559 6.05 -28.28 12.40
C ARG A 559 4.89 -27.57 13.08
N ASN A 560 3.82 -27.30 12.33
CA ASN A 560 2.73 -26.43 12.77
C ASN A 560 1.38 -27.12 12.96
N MET A 561 1.25 -28.44 12.76
CA MET A 561 -0.05 -29.15 12.89
C MET A 561 -0.77 -28.89 14.21
N ARG A 562 -0.04 -28.79 15.33
CA ARG A 562 -0.65 -28.49 16.64
C ARG A 562 -1.25 -27.09 16.65
N TYR A 563 -0.50 -26.09 16.19
CA TYR A 563 -0.96 -24.70 16.12
C TYR A 563 -2.08 -24.52 15.10
N LEU A 564 -1.99 -25.22 13.96
CA LEU A 564 -3.03 -25.21 12.93
C LEU A 564 -4.35 -25.77 13.46
N LYS A 565 -4.31 -26.89 14.20
CA LYS A 565 -5.52 -27.45 14.81
C LYS A 565 -6.16 -26.50 15.81
N VAL A 566 -5.36 -25.84 16.66
CA VAL A 566 -5.87 -24.81 17.57
C VAL A 566 -6.44 -23.62 16.78
N ALA A 567 -5.78 -23.19 15.71
CA ALA A 567 -6.22 -22.09 14.87
C ALA A 567 -7.51 -22.40 14.09
N GLU A 568 -7.68 -23.64 13.64
CA GLU A 568 -8.90 -24.15 13.01
C GLU A 568 -10.07 -24.17 14.01
N GLN A 569 -9.87 -24.77 15.18
CA GLN A 569 -10.87 -24.75 16.26
C GLN A 569 -11.25 -23.32 16.67
N MET A 570 -10.27 -22.42 16.70
CA MET A 570 -10.49 -20.99 16.96
C MET A 570 -11.32 -20.34 15.85
N ALA A 571 -11.02 -20.63 14.58
CA ALA A 571 -11.73 -20.07 13.43
C ALA A 571 -13.18 -20.57 13.38
N ASP A 572 -13.43 -21.85 13.63
CA ASP A 572 -14.76 -22.44 13.69
C ASP A 572 -15.60 -21.81 14.82
N ALA A 573 -15.04 -21.76 16.03
CA ALA A 573 -15.73 -21.18 17.18
C ALA A 573 -16.04 -19.69 17.00
N LEU A 574 -15.13 -18.92 16.38
CA LEU A 574 -15.37 -17.53 16.05
C LEU A 574 -16.35 -17.35 14.89
N GLY A 575 -16.39 -18.27 13.92
CA GLY A 575 -17.35 -18.26 12.82
C GLY A 575 -18.79 -18.40 13.32
N GLU A 576 -19.04 -19.31 14.26
CA GLU A 576 -20.35 -19.46 14.90
C GLU A 576 -20.74 -18.24 15.75
N ALA A 577 -19.75 -17.64 16.40
CA ALA A 577 -19.95 -16.53 17.32
C ALA A 577 -19.68 -15.14 16.69
N PHE A 578 -19.58 -15.03 15.37
CA PHE A 578 -19.09 -13.82 14.72
C PHE A 578 -19.91 -12.56 15.07
N ARG A 579 -21.23 -12.73 15.24
CA ARG A 579 -22.17 -11.65 15.60
C ARG A 579 -22.26 -11.36 17.11
N THR A 580 -21.49 -12.06 17.93
CA THR A 580 -21.51 -11.88 19.39
C THR A 580 -20.71 -10.64 19.81
N LYS A 581 -20.95 -10.17 21.03
CA LYS A 581 -20.22 -9.01 21.58
C LYS A 581 -18.73 -9.32 21.72
N SER A 582 -17.90 -8.28 21.68
CA SER A 582 -16.43 -8.39 21.80
C SER A 582 -15.98 -9.21 23.02
N GLU A 583 -16.63 -9.00 24.17
CA GLU A 583 -16.34 -9.71 25.42
C GLU A 583 -16.64 -11.22 25.30
N GLN A 584 -17.74 -11.57 24.61
CA GLN A 584 -18.13 -12.96 24.37
C GLN A 584 -17.13 -13.64 23.44
N ARG A 585 -16.68 -12.94 22.38
CA ARG A 585 -15.62 -13.45 21.49
C ARG A 585 -14.32 -13.67 22.25
N LEU A 586 -13.91 -12.73 23.09
CA LEU A 586 -12.70 -12.90 23.89
C LEU A 586 -12.83 -14.09 24.86
N GLU A 587 -14.01 -14.32 25.42
CA GLU A 587 -14.23 -15.48 26.28
C GLU A 587 -14.19 -16.80 25.49
N ILE A 588 -14.73 -16.84 24.27
CA ILE A 588 -14.60 -17.99 23.37
C ILE A 588 -13.12 -18.25 23.05
N ILE A 589 -12.35 -17.20 22.72
CA ILE A 589 -10.91 -17.32 22.50
C ILE A 589 -10.22 -17.93 23.73
N LYS A 590 -10.54 -17.45 24.93
CA LYS A 590 -9.99 -18.02 26.18
C LYS A 590 -10.42 -19.45 26.42
N GLN A 591 -11.65 -19.82 26.06
CA GLN A 591 -12.15 -21.19 26.19
C GLN A 591 -11.41 -22.14 25.25
N VAL A 592 -11.24 -21.78 23.98
CA VAL A 592 -10.48 -22.58 23.02
C VAL A 592 -9.03 -22.74 23.46
N LEU A 593 -8.40 -21.69 24.04
CA LEU A 593 -7.04 -21.78 24.57
C LEU A 593 -6.89 -22.61 25.86
N LYS A 594 -7.99 -22.92 26.56
CA LYS A 594 -8.01 -23.81 27.74
C LYS A 594 -8.17 -25.29 27.35
N LEU A 595 -8.80 -25.55 26.20
CA LEU A 595 -8.98 -26.88 25.61
C LEU A 595 -7.68 -27.36 24.95
#